data_AF-A0A7C0X046-F1
#
_entry.id   AF-A0A7C0X046-F1
#
_cell.length_a   1.000
_cell.length_b   1.000
_cell.length_c   1.000
_cell.angle_alpha   90.00
_cell.angle_beta   90.00
_cell.angle_gamma   90.00
#
_symmetry.space_group_name_H-M   'P 1'
#
loop_
_entity.id
_entity.type
_entity.pdbx_description
1 polymer ?
#
loop_
_entity_poly.entity_id
_entity_poly.type
_entity_poly.pdbx_seq_one_letter_code
_entity_poly.pdbx_strand_id
1 'polypeptide(L)'
;MKEEKIFVEGILTNYKTGGKGENFLILHGWGGSSDSWKKVIQISEKKFKVVCPDFPGFGKSQLPPRPWALEDFANWLKNFTETLKLENFYLLGHSFGGRVAVKFSLSFPERVKTLILVDSAGIKVKWGLKEKITFQLARIGNFIFSKRPFLYLKDTARNLFYQVL
;
A
#
# COMPACT_ATOMS: atom_id res chain seq x y z
N MET A 1 16.99 -9.52 13.41
CA MET A 1 16.22 -8.25 13.44
C MET A 1 15.97 -7.89 14.88
N LYS A 2 16.15 -6.63 15.23
CA LYS A 2 15.84 -6.12 16.56
C LYS A 2 14.37 -5.68 16.56
N GLU A 3 13.61 -6.12 17.55
CA GLU A 3 12.25 -5.65 17.78
C GLU A 3 12.31 -4.49 18.77
N GLU A 4 11.62 -3.40 18.44
CA GLU A 4 11.65 -2.14 19.18
C GLU A 4 10.24 -1.56 19.28
N LYS A 5 10.01 -0.73 20.29
CA LYS A 5 8.74 -0.02 20.48
C LYS A 5 8.99 1.46 20.66
N ILE A 6 8.06 2.28 20.19
CA ILE A 6 8.13 3.73 20.29
C ILE A 6 6.72 4.32 20.38
N PHE A 7 6.55 5.42 21.12
CA PHE A 7 5.29 6.15 21.11
C PHE A 7 5.23 7.11 19.93
N VAL A 8 4.16 7.02 19.14
CA VAL A 8 3.85 7.95 18.06
C VAL A 8 2.42 8.42 18.25
N GLU A 9 2.21 9.73 18.44
CA GLU A 9 0.88 10.31 18.69
C GLU A 9 0.11 9.60 19.82
N GLY A 10 0.83 9.22 20.89
CA GLY A 10 0.24 8.50 22.03
C GLY A 10 -0.07 7.02 21.77
N ILE A 11 0.27 6.47 20.61
CA ILE A 11 0.10 5.06 20.26
C ILE A 11 1.43 4.34 20.42
N LEU A 12 1.47 3.30 21.27
CA LEU A 12 2.63 2.43 21.37
C LEU A 12 2.78 1.60 20.08
N THR A 13 3.74 1.99 19.25
CA THR A 13 4.04 1.39 17.96
C THR A 13 5.16 0.38 18.08
N ASN A 14 4.93 -0.84 17.60
CA ASN A 14 5.96 -1.84 17.40
C ASN A 14 6.61 -1.69 16.03
N TYR A 15 7.91 -1.93 15.95
CA TYR A 15 8.62 -2.01 14.68
C TYR A 15 9.84 -2.91 14.78
N LYS A 16 10.33 -3.37 13.64
CA LYS A 16 11.56 -4.15 13.54
C LYS A 16 12.60 -3.42 12.72
N THR A 17 13.85 -3.54 13.15
CA THR A 17 15.01 -2.96 12.48
C THR A 17 16.04 -4.02 12.13
N GLY A 18 16.81 -3.75 11.08
CA GLY A 18 17.90 -4.61 10.64
C GLY A 18 18.86 -3.87 9.71
N GLY A 19 20.11 -4.31 9.68
CA GLY A 19 21.11 -3.80 8.75
C GLY A 19 21.65 -2.41 9.06
N LYS A 20 22.47 -1.93 8.12
CA LYS A 20 23.14 -0.63 8.14
C LYS A 20 23.21 -0.07 6.72
N GLY A 21 23.36 1.24 6.58
CA GLY A 21 23.47 1.93 5.29
C GLY A 21 22.28 2.85 5.04
N GLU A 22 21.80 2.90 3.80
CA GLU A 22 20.71 3.82 3.42
C GLU A 22 19.39 3.44 4.08
N ASN A 23 18.56 4.45 4.41
CA ASN A 23 17.28 4.23 5.09
C ASN A 23 16.28 3.54 4.15
N PHE A 24 15.70 2.42 4.60
CA PHE A 24 14.69 1.69 3.85
C PHE A 24 13.49 1.37 4.74
N LEU A 25 12.35 1.99 4.45
CA LEU A 25 11.10 1.80 5.17
C LEU A 25 10.18 0.86 4.39
N ILE A 26 9.67 -0.18 5.08
CA ILE A 26 8.80 -1.18 4.46
C ILE A 26 7.46 -1.27 5.21
N LEU A 27 6.35 -1.10 4.47
CA LEU A 27 4.98 -1.14 4.99
C LEU A 27 4.27 -2.43 4.60
N HIS A 28 3.67 -3.11 5.59
CA HIS A 28 2.93 -4.35 5.39
C HIS A 28 1.51 -4.13 4.84
N GLY A 29 0.87 -5.20 4.39
CA GLY A 29 -0.53 -5.18 3.93
C GLY A 29 -1.54 -5.32 5.07
N TRP A 30 -2.83 -5.24 4.76
CA TRP A 30 -3.90 -5.42 5.76
C TRP A 30 -3.83 -6.82 6.38
N GLY A 31 -3.87 -6.89 7.71
CA GLY A 31 -3.74 -8.15 8.47
C GLY A 31 -2.29 -8.67 8.60
N GLY A 32 -1.31 -7.96 8.02
CA GLY A 32 0.10 -8.27 8.15
C GLY A 32 0.77 -7.62 9.36
N SER A 33 2.10 -7.72 9.42
CA SER A 33 2.96 -7.04 10.39
C SER A 33 4.39 -6.91 9.84
N SER A 34 5.28 -6.31 10.61
CA SER A 34 6.72 -6.28 10.39
C SER A 34 7.34 -7.67 10.18
N ASP A 35 6.73 -8.74 10.73
CA ASP A 35 7.19 -10.12 10.52
C ASP A 35 6.99 -10.62 9.08
N SER A 36 6.04 -10.04 8.34
CA SER A 36 5.82 -10.38 6.92
C SER A 36 7.06 -10.15 6.06
N TRP A 37 8.00 -9.31 6.51
CA TRP A 37 9.16 -8.87 5.75
C TRP A 37 10.49 -9.45 6.22
N LYS A 38 10.49 -10.38 7.17
CA LYS A 38 11.73 -10.92 7.77
C LYS A 38 12.76 -11.39 6.75
N LYS A 39 12.32 -12.12 5.71
CA LYS A 39 13.21 -12.61 4.64
C LYS A 39 13.78 -11.47 3.79
N VAL A 40 12.95 -10.48 3.46
CA VAL A 40 13.37 -9.31 2.65
C VAL A 40 14.37 -8.46 3.42
N ILE A 41 14.18 -8.31 4.73
CA ILE A 41 15.11 -7.59 5.60
C ILE A 41 16.47 -8.32 5.63
N GLN A 42 16.46 -9.65 5.81
CA GLN A 42 17.69 -10.46 5.85
C GLN A 42 18.53 -10.36 4.57
N ILE A 43 17.91 -10.26 3.39
CA ILE A 43 18.67 -10.12 2.13
C ILE A 43 19.14 -8.67 1.88
N SER A 44 18.51 -7.66 2.50
CA SER A 44 18.78 -6.24 2.25
C SER A 44 19.65 -5.58 3.32
N GLU A 45 19.82 -6.22 4.47
CA GLU A 45 20.51 -5.66 5.65
C GLU A 45 21.99 -5.31 5.44
N LYS A 46 22.64 -5.86 4.39
CA LYS A 46 24.04 -5.54 4.05
C LYS A 46 24.22 -4.15 3.45
N LYS A 47 23.17 -3.57 2.87
CA LYS A 47 23.22 -2.26 2.17
C LYS A 47 22.27 -1.22 2.75
N PHE A 48 21.20 -1.69 3.41
CA PHE A 48 20.14 -0.83 3.91
C PHE A 48 19.99 -0.96 5.42
N LYS A 49 19.73 0.18 6.07
CA LYS A 49 19.14 0.24 7.40
C LYS A 49 17.62 0.12 7.21
N VAL A 50 17.11 -1.07 7.43
CA VAL A 50 15.70 -1.39 7.21
C VAL A 50 14.87 -1.11 8.47
N VAL A 51 13.71 -0.48 8.28
CA VAL A 51 12.72 -0.19 9.32
C VAL A 51 11.37 -0.71 8.83
N CYS A 52 10.74 -1.57 9.63
CA CYS A 52 9.43 -2.14 9.31
C CYS A 52 8.49 -1.94 10.50
N PRO A 53 7.61 -0.93 10.48
CA PRO A 53 6.62 -0.78 11.53
C PRO A 53 5.45 -1.74 11.37
N ASP A 54 4.83 -2.07 12.50
CA ASP A 54 3.46 -2.57 12.53
C ASP A 54 2.52 -1.35 12.53
N PHE A 55 1.61 -1.28 11.58
CA PHE A 55 0.58 -0.24 11.58
C PHE A 55 -0.23 -0.26 12.88
N PRO A 56 -0.74 0.90 13.36
CA PRO A 56 -1.64 0.93 14.51
C PRO A 56 -2.84 0.01 14.31
N GLY A 57 -3.09 -0.84 15.30
CA GLY A 57 -4.10 -1.91 15.25
C GLY A 57 -3.66 -3.20 14.57
N PHE A 58 -2.40 -3.33 14.17
CA PHE A 58 -1.83 -4.53 13.56
C PHE A 58 -0.60 -5.01 14.32
N GLY A 59 -0.25 -6.27 14.09
CA GLY A 59 0.92 -6.90 14.71
C GLY A 59 0.92 -6.72 16.23
N LYS A 60 1.96 -6.06 16.74
CA LYS A 60 2.13 -5.76 18.17
C LYS A 60 1.96 -4.27 18.49
N SER A 61 1.50 -3.46 17.54
CA SER A 61 1.16 -2.06 17.74
C SER A 61 -0.20 -1.93 18.43
N GLN A 62 -0.33 -0.93 19.29
CA GLN A 62 -1.59 -0.60 19.94
C GLN A 62 -2.66 -0.19 18.92
N LEU A 63 -3.93 -0.45 19.24
CA LEU A 63 -5.07 0.01 18.46
C LEU A 63 -5.16 1.53 18.43
N PRO A 64 -5.55 2.14 17.30
CA PRO A 64 -5.84 3.56 17.26
C PRO A 64 -7.10 3.89 18.10
N PRO A 65 -7.22 5.12 18.63
CA PRO A 65 -8.33 5.51 19.51
C PRO A 65 -9.69 5.59 18.80
N ARG A 66 -9.69 5.61 17.47
CA ARG A 66 -10.88 5.63 16.62
C ARG A 66 -10.59 4.90 15.30
N PRO A 67 -11.61 4.54 14.52
CA PRO A 67 -11.39 4.10 13.15
C PRO A 67 -10.58 5.11 12.35
N TRP A 68 -9.61 4.61 11.58
CA TRP A 68 -8.70 5.40 10.78
C TRP A 68 -9.03 5.31 9.28
N ALA A 69 -9.00 6.48 8.64
CA ALA A 69 -8.99 6.62 7.20
C ALA A 69 -7.56 6.52 6.66
N LEU A 70 -7.41 6.48 5.33
CA LEU A 70 -6.10 6.41 4.68
C LEU A 70 -5.18 7.58 5.07
N GLU A 71 -5.75 8.77 5.17
CA GLU A 71 -5.08 10.00 5.59
C GLU A 71 -4.48 9.86 7.01
N ASP A 72 -5.19 9.19 7.93
CA ASP A 72 -4.71 8.99 9.29
C ASP A 72 -3.45 8.11 9.30
N PHE A 73 -3.43 7.01 8.53
CA PHE A 73 -2.23 6.17 8.40
C PHE A 73 -1.05 6.90 7.76
N ALA A 74 -1.30 7.76 6.77
CA ALA A 74 -0.23 8.54 6.13
C ALA A 74 0.35 9.60 7.08
N ASN A 75 -0.49 10.28 7.85
CA ASN A 75 -0.05 11.27 8.84
C ASN A 75 0.70 10.61 10.00
N TRP A 76 0.18 9.49 10.51
CA TRP A 76 0.88 8.69 11.51
C TRP A 76 2.25 8.24 11.00
N LEU A 77 2.34 7.79 9.73
CA LEU A 77 3.61 7.39 9.15
C LEU A 77 4.59 8.56 9.13
N LYS A 78 4.10 9.77 8.85
CA LYS A 78 4.92 10.97 8.93
C LYS A 78 5.48 11.16 10.32
N ASN A 79 4.65 11.10 11.34
CA ASN A 79 5.08 11.30 12.72
C ASN A 79 6.01 10.17 13.19
N PHE A 80 5.77 8.93 12.76
CA PHE A 80 6.65 7.80 13.04
C PHE A 80 8.05 8.02 12.47
N THR A 81 8.16 8.43 11.20
CA THR A 81 9.46 8.71 10.57
C THR A 81 10.18 9.89 11.21
N GLU A 82 9.47 10.95 11.59
CA GLU A 82 10.06 12.11 12.28
C GLU A 82 10.56 11.75 13.67
N THR A 83 9.78 10.97 14.42
CA THR A 83 10.16 10.51 15.77
C THR A 83 11.43 9.65 15.71
N LEU A 84 11.59 8.83 14.66
CA LEU A 84 12.79 8.03 14.42
C LEU A 84 13.95 8.80 13.77
N LYS A 85 13.74 10.09 13.42
CA LYS A 85 14.67 10.89 12.62
C LYS A 85 15.06 10.17 11.33
N LEU A 86 14.09 9.52 10.71
CA LEU A 86 14.22 8.79 9.45
C LEU A 86 13.91 9.74 8.30
N GLU A 87 14.97 10.24 7.68
CA GLU A 87 14.89 11.17 6.55
C GLU A 87 15.35 10.49 5.26
N ASN A 88 14.84 10.98 4.12
CA ASN A 88 15.24 10.60 2.76
C ASN A 88 15.45 9.09 2.59
N PHE A 89 14.35 8.34 2.56
CA PHE A 89 14.35 6.88 2.57
C PHE A 89 13.76 6.28 1.31
N TYR A 90 14.16 5.05 0.99
CA TYR A 90 13.41 4.19 0.09
C TYR A 90 12.13 3.75 0.80
N LEU A 91 11.00 3.76 0.11
CA LEU A 91 9.71 3.42 0.67
C LEU A 91 9.09 2.27 -0.12
N LEU A 92 8.97 1.10 0.50
CA LEU A 92 8.24 -0.03 -0.06
C LEU A 92 6.89 -0.19 0.63
N GLY A 93 5.82 -0.36 -0.15
CA GLY A 93 4.52 -0.72 0.39
C GLY A 93 3.89 -1.91 -0.34
N HIS A 94 3.35 -2.85 0.43
CA HIS A 94 2.57 -3.98 -0.09
C HIS A 94 1.08 -3.84 0.16
N SER A 95 0.24 -4.12 -0.85
CA SER A 95 -1.22 -4.11 -0.71
C SER A 95 -1.72 -2.81 -0.08
N PHE A 96 -2.37 -2.87 1.09
CA PHE A 96 -2.79 -1.68 1.85
C PHE A 96 -1.63 -0.73 2.17
N GLY A 97 -0.47 -1.26 2.59
CA GLY A 97 0.73 -0.45 2.83
C GLY A 97 1.22 0.26 1.57
N GLY A 98 1.00 -0.32 0.39
CA GLY A 98 1.27 0.35 -0.89
C GLY A 98 0.36 1.56 -1.11
N ARG A 99 -0.93 1.45 -0.78
CA ARG A 99 -1.87 2.57 -0.85
C ARG A 99 -1.51 3.69 0.14
N VAL A 100 -1.06 3.34 1.36
CA VAL A 100 -0.53 4.30 2.34
C VAL A 100 0.74 4.95 1.80
N ALA A 101 1.67 4.18 1.22
CA ALA A 101 2.93 4.67 0.67
C ALA A 101 2.72 5.66 -0.49
N VAL A 102 1.76 5.39 -1.39
CA VAL A 102 1.37 6.32 -2.45
C VAL A 102 0.83 7.63 -1.85
N LYS A 103 -0.11 7.55 -0.90
CA LYS A 103 -0.67 8.73 -0.24
C LYS A 103 0.43 9.55 0.46
N PHE A 104 1.32 8.88 1.17
CA PHE A 104 2.45 9.49 1.87
C PHE A 104 3.39 10.21 0.89
N SER A 105 3.77 9.55 -0.21
CA SER A 105 4.70 10.11 -1.20
C SER A 105 4.11 11.32 -1.93
N LEU A 106 2.79 11.37 -2.11
CA LEU A 106 2.12 12.55 -2.66
C LEU A 106 2.10 13.73 -1.70
N SER A 107 1.97 13.47 -0.39
CA SER A 107 1.94 14.52 0.63
C SER A 107 3.32 15.02 1.04
N PHE A 108 4.33 14.15 1.02
CA PHE A 108 5.69 14.42 1.52
C PHE A 108 6.77 13.92 0.53
N PRO A 109 6.74 14.38 -0.75
CA PRO A 109 7.60 13.85 -1.81
C PRO A 109 9.10 14.02 -1.51
N GLU A 110 9.48 15.07 -0.78
CA GLU A 110 10.87 15.36 -0.41
C GLU A 110 11.50 14.31 0.53
N ARG A 111 10.68 13.46 1.15
CA ARG A 111 11.16 12.44 2.11
C ARG A 111 11.37 11.07 1.47
N VAL A 112 10.87 10.86 0.27
CA VAL A 112 10.88 9.56 -0.40
C VAL A 112 11.86 9.58 -1.55
N LYS A 113 12.98 8.89 -1.39
CA LYS A 113 14.00 8.74 -2.44
C LYS A 113 13.47 7.93 -3.61
N THR A 114 12.72 6.87 -3.31
CA THR A 114 12.12 5.97 -4.30
C THR A 114 10.92 5.28 -3.68
N LEU A 115 9.81 5.25 -4.42
CA LEU A 115 8.61 4.50 -4.06
C LEU A 115 8.61 3.14 -4.77
N ILE A 116 8.46 2.06 -4.01
CA ILE A 116 8.40 0.68 -4.49
C ILE A 116 7.04 0.10 -4.12
N LEU A 117 6.28 -0.38 -5.12
CA LEU A 117 4.94 -0.90 -4.93
C LEU A 117 4.93 -2.40 -5.24
N VAL A 118 4.47 -3.20 -4.27
CA VAL A 118 4.36 -4.66 -4.42
C VAL A 118 2.90 -5.04 -4.25
N ASP A 119 2.25 -5.51 -5.32
CA ASP A 119 0.82 -5.86 -5.30
C ASP A 119 -0.04 -4.80 -4.58
N SER A 120 0.23 -3.52 -4.87
CA SER A 120 -0.32 -2.40 -4.11
C SER A 120 -1.82 -2.23 -4.38
N ALA A 121 -2.58 -1.95 -3.32
CA ALA A 121 -3.92 -1.44 -3.49
C ALA A 121 -3.86 -0.09 -4.24
N GLY A 122 -4.70 0.04 -5.27
CA GLY A 122 -4.68 1.20 -6.16
C GLY A 122 -5.28 2.48 -5.57
N ILE A 123 -5.21 3.55 -6.34
CA ILE A 123 -5.83 4.84 -6.02
C ILE A 123 -7.34 4.73 -6.28
N LYS A 124 -8.17 5.19 -5.33
CA LYS A 124 -9.62 5.25 -5.53
C LYS A 124 -9.92 6.33 -6.56
N VAL A 125 -10.21 5.92 -7.79
CA VAL A 125 -10.69 6.80 -8.85
C VAL A 125 -12.15 7.20 -8.59
N LYS A 126 -12.46 8.50 -8.69
CA LYS A 126 -13.84 8.97 -8.73
C LYS A 126 -14.36 8.77 -10.15
N TRP A 127 -15.28 7.83 -10.33
CA TRP A 127 -15.90 7.62 -11.63
C TRP A 127 -16.94 8.71 -11.92
N GLY A 128 -16.82 9.34 -13.09
CA GLY A 128 -17.86 10.17 -13.65
C GLY A 128 -19.03 9.33 -14.15
N LEU A 129 -20.04 10.01 -14.69
CA LEU A 129 -21.23 9.34 -15.21
C LEU A 129 -20.90 8.45 -16.41
N LYS A 130 -20.02 8.91 -17.32
CA LYS A 130 -19.55 8.13 -18.47
C LYS A 130 -18.91 6.82 -18.02
N GLU A 131 -17.95 6.88 -17.09
CA GLU A 131 -17.22 5.70 -16.60
C GLU A 131 -18.16 4.71 -15.90
N LYS A 132 -19.14 5.20 -15.13
CA LYS A 132 -20.16 4.35 -14.50
C LYS A 132 -21.01 3.62 -15.53
N ILE A 133 -21.49 4.32 -16.56
CA ILE A 133 -22.29 3.74 -17.64
C ILE A 133 -21.46 2.71 -18.41
N THR A 134 -20.25 3.10 -18.85
CA THR A 134 -19.28 2.23 -19.52
C THR A 134 -19.04 0.95 -18.71
N PHE A 135 -18.77 1.05 -17.42
CA PHE A 135 -18.53 -0.12 -16.58
C PHE A 135 -19.74 -1.05 -16.51
N GLN A 136 -20.96 -0.48 -16.38
CA GLN A 136 -22.16 -1.30 -16.33
C GLN A 136 -22.45 -1.99 -17.67
N LEU A 137 -22.26 -1.29 -18.80
CA LEU A 137 -22.36 -1.88 -20.13
C LEU A 137 -21.35 -3.03 -20.31
N ALA A 138 -20.09 -2.81 -19.90
CA ALA A 138 -19.06 -3.85 -19.93
C ALA A 138 -19.45 -5.07 -19.09
N ARG A 139 -20.02 -4.85 -17.90
CA ARG A 139 -20.44 -5.91 -16.98
C ARG A 139 -21.61 -6.72 -17.54
N ILE A 140 -22.62 -6.05 -18.09
CA ILE A 140 -23.78 -6.67 -18.75
C ILE A 140 -23.32 -7.46 -19.98
N GLY A 141 -22.50 -6.84 -20.84
CA GLY A 141 -21.91 -7.49 -22.01
C GLY A 141 -21.14 -8.74 -21.63
N ASN A 142 -20.24 -8.66 -20.64
CA ASN A 142 -19.50 -9.83 -20.18
C ASN A 142 -20.42 -10.92 -19.63
N PHE A 143 -21.51 -10.58 -18.94
CA PHE A 143 -22.49 -11.57 -18.48
C PHE A 143 -23.20 -12.28 -19.64
N ILE A 144 -23.64 -11.54 -20.66
CA ILE A 144 -24.33 -12.08 -21.84
C ILE A 144 -23.37 -12.95 -22.67
N PHE A 145 -22.23 -12.40 -23.06
CA PHE A 145 -21.25 -13.06 -23.94
C PHE A 145 -20.45 -14.17 -23.24
N SER A 146 -20.53 -14.32 -21.92
CA SER A 146 -19.97 -15.49 -21.23
C SER A 146 -20.91 -16.70 -21.20
N LYS A 147 -22.12 -16.59 -21.74
CA LYS A 147 -23.05 -17.73 -21.88
C LYS A 147 -22.72 -18.53 -23.13
N ARG A 148 -22.90 -19.86 -23.07
CA ARG A 148 -22.63 -20.80 -24.16
C ARG A 148 -23.15 -20.37 -25.54
N PRO A 149 -24.39 -19.87 -25.73
CA PRO A 149 -24.86 -19.46 -27.05
C PRO A 149 -24.12 -18.25 -27.66
N PHE A 150 -23.38 -17.49 -26.86
CA PHE A 150 -22.71 -16.25 -27.29
C PHE A 150 -21.20 -16.25 -27.05
N LEU A 151 -20.65 -17.35 -26.51
CA LEU A 151 -19.24 -17.42 -26.11
C LEU A 151 -18.28 -17.19 -27.28
N TYR A 152 -18.64 -17.66 -28.47
CA TYR A 152 -17.85 -17.48 -29.70
C TYR A 152 -17.77 -16.01 -30.15
N LEU A 153 -18.70 -15.14 -29.73
CA LEU A 153 -18.71 -13.71 -30.05
C LEU A 153 -17.99 -12.87 -28.99
N LYS A 154 -17.59 -13.46 -27.86
CA LYS A 154 -17.12 -12.70 -26.68
C LYS A 154 -15.94 -11.81 -26.99
N ASP A 155 -14.93 -12.33 -27.67
CA ASP A 155 -13.73 -11.56 -27.99
C ASP A 155 -14.01 -10.46 -29.03
N THR A 156 -14.85 -10.75 -30.03
CA THR A 156 -15.28 -9.76 -31.03
C THR A 156 -16.06 -8.61 -30.39
N ALA A 157 -17.04 -8.94 -29.54
CA ALA A 157 -17.85 -7.94 -28.82
C ALA A 157 -16.97 -7.09 -27.88
N ARG A 158 -16.02 -7.72 -27.18
CA ARG A 158 -15.06 -7.02 -26.32
C ARG A 158 -14.18 -6.05 -27.11
N ASN A 159 -13.63 -6.49 -28.24
CA ASN A 159 -12.75 -5.66 -29.08
C ASN A 159 -13.50 -4.46 -29.68
N LEU A 160 -14.73 -4.68 -30.17
CA LEU A 160 -15.58 -3.60 -30.66
C LEU A 160 -15.90 -2.60 -29.54
N PHE A 161 -16.24 -3.09 -28.35
CA PHE A 161 -16.52 -2.23 -27.20
C PHE A 161 -15.32 -1.35 -26.83
N TYR A 162 -14.09 -1.85 -26.89
CA TYR A 162 -12.89 -1.05 -26.64
C TYR A 162 -12.62 0.02 -27.70
N GLN A 163 -13.08 -0.16 -28.94
CA GLN A 163 -12.90 0.84 -30.01
C GLN A 163 -13.86 2.03 -29.88
N VAL A 164 -14.95 1.89 -29.12
CA VAL A 164 -16.02 2.90 -29.00
C VAL A 164 -15.96 3.68 -27.68
N LEU A 165 -15.05 3.33 -26.76
CA LEU A 165 -14.87 3.98 -25.46
C LEU A 165 -13.93 5.18 -25.49
#